data_AF-A0A5D6YDL5-F1
#
_entry.id   AF-A0A5D6YDL5-F1
#
_cell.length_a   1.000
_cell.length_b   1.000
_cell.length_c   1.000
_cell.angle_alpha   90.00
_cell.angle_beta   90.00
_cell.angle_gamma   90.00
#
_symmetry.space_group_name_H-M   'P 1'
#
loop_
_entity.id
_entity.type
_entity.pdbx_description
1 polymer ?
#
loop_
_entity_poly.entity_id
_entity_poly.type
_entity_poly.pdbx_seq_one_letter_code
_entity_poly.pdbx_strand_id
1 'polypeptide(L)'
;CHLRFLLAEKNRYHLYISLACPWAHRCLMTMRLKGLQDIIGLSIVHPVFQRTRPDDPNDTHTSWTFADPATTPSLPGPSGLGAYSSEFAIPDTVNH
;
A
#
# COMPACT_ATOMS: atom_id res chain seq x y z
N CYS A 1 -19.58 4.09 27.75
CA CYS A 1 -19.38 2.94 26.84
C CYS A 1 -19.82 3.35 25.43
N HIS A 2 -18.93 3.98 24.65
CA HIS A 2 -19.21 4.42 23.28
C HIS A 2 -18.68 3.35 22.34
N LEU A 3 -19.49 2.32 22.06
CA LEU A 3 -19.19 1.39 20.98
C LEU A 3 -19.31 2.16 19.66
N ARG A 4 -18.19 2.70 19.18
CA ARG A 4 -18.10 3.29 17.84
C ARG A 4 -18.13 2.14 16.82
N PHE A 5 -19.33 1.74 16.44
CA PHE A 5 -19.51 0.88 15.28
C PHE A 5 -19.09 1.65 14.02
N LEU A 6 -18.32 1.00 13.15
CA LEU A 6 -17.98 1.52 11.83
C LEU A 6 -19.19 1.29 10.92
N LEU A 7 -20.04 2.31 10.78
CA LEU A 7 -21.21 2.27 9.91
C LEU A 7 -20.80 2.43 8.44
N ALA A 8 -21.46 1.70 7.55
CA ALA A 8 -21.24 1.81 6.12
C ALA A 8 -21.62 3.24 5.64
N GLU A 9 -20.62 3.96 5.13
CA GLU A 9 -20.71 5.36 4.73
C GLU A 9 -19.82 5.55 3.49
N LYS A 10 -20.31 6.31 2.50
CA LYS A 10 -19.53 6.64 1.29
C LYS A 10 -18.34 7.53 1.68
N ASN A 11 -17.20 7.35 1.02
CA ASN A 11 -16.00 8.20 1.16
C ASN A 11 -15.40 8.21 2.59
N ARG A 12 -15.74 7.23 3.43
CA ARG A 12 -15.17 7.06 4.78
C ARG A 12 -14.00 6.08 4.82
N TYR A 13 -13.98 5.13 3.89
CA TYR A 13 -13.09 3.99 3.92
C TYR A 13 -12.00 4.11 2.86
N HIS A 14 -10.80 3.67 3.22
CA HIS A 14 -9.64 3.63 2.34
C HIS A 14 -8.97 2.27 2.44
N LEU A 15 -8.53 1.73 1.31
CA LEU A 15 -7.91 0.42 1.22
C LEU A 15 -6.42 0.58 0.91
N TYR A 16 -5.57 0.08 1.80
CA TYR A 16 -4.13 -0.03 1.61
C TYR A 16 -3.80 -1.47 1.20
N ILE A 17 -3.22 -1.65 0.02
CA ILE A 17 -2.89 -3.00 -0.49
C ILE A 17 -1.48 -3.07 -1.04
N SER A 18 -0.93 -4.28 -1.06
CA SER A 18 0.17 -4.66 -1.94
C SER A 18 -0.34 -5.63 -2.99
N LEU A 19 0.01 -5.40 -4.26
CA LEU A 19 -0.32 -6.32 -5.36
C LEU A 19 0.39 -7.67 -5.23
N ALA A 20 1.50 -7.74 -4.48
CA ALA A 20 2.20 -8.99 -4.20
C ALA A 20 1.49 -9.86 -3.14
N CYS A 21 0.55 -9.30 -2.38
CA CYS A 21 -0.11 -10.01 -1.28
C CYS A 21 -1.43 -10.67 -1.76
N PRO A 22 -1.55 -12.02 -1.69
CA PRO A 22 -2.77 -12.70 -2.13
C PRO A 22 -3.99 -12.37 -1.28
N TRP A 23 -3.80 -12.01 0.00
CA TRP A 23 -4.90 -11.60 0.87
C TRP A 23 -5.44 -10.22 0.50
N ALA A 24 -4.55 -9.24 0.29
CA ALA A 24 -4.94 -7.90 -0.13
C ALA A 24 -5.59 -7.89 -1.52
N HIS A 25 -5.12 -8.77 -2.41
CA HIS A 25 -5.72 -8.94 -3.74
C HIS A 25 -7.20 -9.36 -3.68
N ARG A 26 -7.61 -10.18 -2.69
CA ARG A 26 -9.03 -10.56 -2.51
C ARG A 26 -9.91 -9.37 -2.14
N CYS A 27 -9.40 -8.45 -1.33
CA CYS A 27 -10.10 -7.21 -0.98
C CYS A 27 -10.27 -6.33 -2.21
N LEU A 28 -9.21 -6.14 -3.01
CA LEU A 28 -9.27 -5.38 -4.25
C LEU A 28 -10.28 -5.99 -5.24
N MET A 29 -10.23 -7.31 -5.46
CA MET A 29 -11.15 -8.01 -6.34
C MET A 29 -12.60 -7.84 -5.90
N THR A 30 -12.86 -7.97 -4.59
CA THR A 30 -14.21 -7.77 -4.03
C THR A 30 -14.69 -6.33 -4.24
N MET A 31 -13.83 -5.34 -3.98
CA MET A 31 -14.13 -3.92 -4.19
C MET A 31 -14.54 -3.65 -5.65
N ARG A 32 -13.81 -4.22 -6.62
CA ARG A 32 -14.09 -4.06 -8.05
C ARG A 32 -15.34 -4.80 -8.49
N LEU A 33 -15.53 -6.06 -8.08
CA LEU A 33 -16.73 -6.85 -8.40
C LEU A 33 -18.02 -6.24 -7.83
N LYS A 34 -17.92 -5.48 -6.74
CA LYS A 34 -19.04 -4.75 -6.13
C LYS A 34 -19.18 -3.30 -6.63
N GLY A 35 -18.30 -2.84 -7.52
CA GLY A 35 -18.37 -1.49 -8.08
C GLY A 35 -18.11 -0.39 -7.05
N LEU A 36 -17.27 -0.63 -6.04
CA LEU A 36 -17.05 0.29 -4.92
C LEU A 36 -15.86 1.24 -5.13
N GLN A 37 -15.17 1.16 -6.26
CA GLN A 37 -13.96 1.95 -6.55
C GLN A 37 -14.18 3.47 -6.52
N ASP A 38 -15.42 3.94 -6.69
CA ASP A 38 -15.73 5.37 -6.71
C ASP A 38 -15.98 5.95 -5.31
N ILE A 39 -16.12 5.09 -4.27
CA ILE A 39 -16.45 5.50 -2.90
C ILE A 39 -15.47 5.01 -1.83
N ILE A 40 -14.58 4.07 -2.17
CA ILE A 40 -13.50 3.58 -1.31
C ILE A 40 -12.18 4.01 -1.94
N GLY A 41 -11.41 4.84 -1.22
CA GLY A 41 -10.08 5.24 -1.68
C GLY A 41 -9.11 4.06 -1.71
N LEU A 42 -8.06 4.16 -2.53
CA LEU A 42 -7.10 3.07 -2.74
C LEU A 42 -5.68 3.62 -2.78
N SER A 43 -4.80 3.01 -1.99
CA SER A 43 -3.35 3.20 -2.09
C SER A 43 -2.66 1.85 -2.23
N ILE A 44 -1.69 1.81 -3.15
CA ILE A 44 -0.96 0.60 -3.50
C ILE A 44 0.49 0.80 -3.12
N VAL A 45 0.95 0.02 -2.15
CA VAL A 45 2.36 0.03 -1.73
C VAL A 45 3.23 -0.71 -2.75
N HIS A 46 4.53 -0.42 -2.71
CA HIS A 46 5.50 -1.13 -3.52
C HIS A 46 5.52 -2.64 -3.19
N PRO A 47 5.64 -3.55 -4.18
CA PRO A 47 5.58 -5.00 -3.97
C PRO A 47 6.75 -5.59 -3.17
N VAL A 48 7.77 -4.80 -2.87
CA VAL A 48 9.00 -5.25 -2.22
C VAL A 48 9.22 -4.45 -0.93
N PHE A 49 9.54 -5.17 0.15
CA PHE A 49 9.83 -4.55 1.45
C PHE A 49 11.09 -3.69 1.39
N GLN A 50 11.06 -2.55 2.08
CA GLN A 50 12.22 -1.69 2.30
C GLN A 50 12.52 -1.60 3.79
N ARG A 51 13.72 -1.13 4.13
CA ARG A 51 14.10 -0.82 5.52
C ARG A 51 13.25 0.34 6.01
N THR A 52 12.71 0.21 7.22
CA THR A 52 11.84 1.26 7.80
C THR A 52 12.59 2.53 8.17
N ARG A 53 13.87 2.40 8.52
CA ARG A 53 14.78 3.51 8.83
C ARG A 53 16.01 3.36 7.96
N PRO A 54 15.98 3.89 6.72
CA PRO A 54 17.10 3.78 5.79
C PRO A 54 18.40 4.37 6.33
N ASP A 55 18.30 5.40 7.19
CA ASP A 55 19.43 6.12 7.76
C ASP A 55 20.07 5.41 8.97
N ASP A 56 19.41 4.39 9.55
CA ASP A 56 19.93 3.65 10.70
C ASP A 56 20.55 2.32 10.23
N PRO A 57 21.89 2.17 10.28
CA PRO A 57 22.55 0.95 9.81
C PRO A 57 22.16 -0.28 10.65
N ASN A 58 21.71 -0.08 11.89
CA ASN A 58 21.28 -1.15 12.78
C ASN A 58 19.80 -1.54 12.58
N ASP A 59 19.05 -0.82 11.74
CA ASP A 59 17.67 -1.17 11.46
C ASP A 59 17.60 -2.43 10.59
N THR A 60 17.19 -3.53 11.21
CA THR A 60 16.93 -4.80 10.53
C THR A 60 15.47 -4.95 10.14
N HIS A 61 14.60 -4.03 10.55
CA HIS A 61 13.19 -4.10 10.30
C HIS A 61 12.87 -3.66 8.86
N THR A 62 12.01 -4.43 8.20
CA THR A 62 11.56 -4.15 6.84
C THR A 62 10.05 -4.19 6.77
N SER A 63 9.45 -3.31 5.96
CA SER A 63 8.01 -3.26 5.78
C SER A 63 7.63 -2.82 4.37
N TRP A 64 6.32 -2.83 4.10
CA TRP A 64 5.74 -2.15 2.95
C TRP A 64 6.13 -0.67 2.93
N THR A 65 6.25 -0.11 1.73
CA THR A 65 6.64 1.28 1.51
C THR A 65 5.79 1.89 0.42
N PHE A 66 5.35 3.12 0.63
CA PHE A 66 4.71 3.91 -0.41
C PHE A 66 5.80 4.45 -1.34
N ALA A 67 5.69 4.10 -2.61
CA ALA A 67 6.54 4.66 -3.67
C ALA A 67 5.64 5.48 -4.59
N ASP A 68 6.10 6.67 -4.95
CA ASP A 68 5.50 7.43 -6.04
C ASP A 68 6.23 7.04 -7.34
N PRO A 69 5.53 6.45 -8.33
CA PRO A 69 6.14 6.09 -9.62
C PRO A 69 6.81 7.26 -10.33
N ALA A 70 6.35 8.50 -10.08
CA ALA A 70 6.90 9.70 -10.70
C ALA A 70 8.27 10.09 -10.13
N THR A 71 8.49 9.87 -8.82
CA THR A 71 9.77 10.22 -8.17
C THR A 71 10.72 9.02 -8.09
N THR A 72 10.16 7.82 -7.92
CA THR A 72 10.88 6.60 -7.61
C THR A 72 10.37 5.48 -8.52
N PRO A 73 10.88 5.38 -9.76
CA PRO A 73 10.37 4.43 -10.75
C PRO A 73 10.66 2.97 -10.38
N SER A 74 11.71 2.71 -9.59
CA SER A 74 12.04 1.38 -9.11
C SER A 74 12.69 1.41 -7.73
N LEU A 75 12.51 0.31 -6.98
CA LEU A 75 13.14 0.11 -5.68
C LEU A 75 13.92 -1.21 -5.65
N PRO A 76 15.07 -1.25 -4.94
CA PRO A 76 15.88 -2.45 -4.82
C PRO A 76 15.22 -3.51 -3.94
N GLY A 77 15.60 -4.76 -4.15
CA GLY A 77 15.26 -5.87 -3.25
C GLY A 77 15.86 -5.71 -1.84
N PRO A 78 15.29 -6.34 -0.79
CA PRO A 78 15.90 -6.36 0.54
C PRO A 78 17.26 -7.08 0.54
N SER A 79 17.47 -7.99 -0.42
CA SER A 79 18.73 -8.70 -0.66
C SER A 79 19.78 -7.86 -1.41
N GLY A 80 19.43 -6.64 -1.85
CA GLY A 80 20.29 -5.82 -2.71
C GLY A 80 20.43 -6.34 -4.14
N LEU A 81 19.68 -7.39 -4.52
CA LEU A 81 19.71 -7.98 -5.84
C LEU A 81 18.49 -7.56 -6.66
N GLY A 82 18.74 -6.89 -7.78
CA GLY A 82 17.70 -6.43 -8.70
C GLY A 82 16.94 -5.19 -8.23
N ALA A 83 16.18 -4.62 -9.15
CA ALA A 83 15.27 -3.51 -8.91
C ALA A 83 13.90 -3.85 -9.50
N TYR A 84 12.85 -3.50 -8.78
CA TYR A 84 11.47 -3.83 -9.12
C TYR A 84 10.71 -2.55 -9.43
N SER A 85 9.83 -2.62 -10.42
CA SER A 85 9.08 -1.45 -10.91
C SER A 85 8.05 -0.98 -9.87
N SER A 86 7.96 0.34 -9.71
CA SER A 86 6.93 1.02 -8.93
C SER A 86 5.72 1.43 -9.77
N GLU A 87 5.65 1.08 -11.06
CA GLU A 87 4.62 1.54 -12.01
C GLU A 87 3.17 1.47 -11.50
N PHE A 88 2.84 0.42 -10.75
CA PHE A 88 1.48 0.21 -10.22
C PHE A 88 1.27 0.71 -8.79
N ALA A 89 2.27 1.36 -8.20
CA ALA A 89 2.14 1.98 -6.89
C ALA A 89 1.22 3.20 -6.97
N ILE A 90 0.39 3.38 -5.95
CA ILE A 90 -0.48 4.53 -5.79
C ILE A 90 -0.14 5.11 -4.42
N PRO A 91 0.49 6.29 -4.35
CA PRO A 91 0.93 6.87 -3.08
C PRO A 91 -0.26 7.10 -2.12
N ASP A 92 0.04 7.18 -0.83
CA ASP A 92 -0.97 7.57 0.16
C ASP A 92 -1.33 9.05 -0.04
N THR A 93 -2.63 9.31 -0.19
CA THR A 93 -3.19 10.66 -0.33
C THR A 93 -4.02 11.05 0.89
N VAL A 94 -4.17 10.15 1.86
CA VAL A 94 -4.98 10.35 3.06
C VAL A 94 -4.12 10.72 4.26
N ASN A 95 -2.98 10.05 4.44
CA ASN A 95 -2.04 10.39 5.51
C ASN A 95 -0.75 10.95 4.88
N HIS A 96 -0.56 12.26 5.01
CA HIS A 96 0.64 12.99 4.60
C HIS A 96 1.66 13.04 5.74
#